data_AF-A0A3N5UBZ3-F1
#
_entry.id   AF-A0A3N5UBZ3-F1
#
_cell.length_a   1.000
_cell.length_b   1.000
_cell.length_c   1.000
_cell.angle_alpha   90.00
_cell.angle_beta   90.00
_cell.angle_gamma   90.00
#
_symmetry.space_group_name_H-M   'P 1'
#
loop_
_entity.id
_entity.type
_entity.pdbx_description
1 polymer ?
#
loop_
_entity_poly.entity_id
_entity_poly.type
_entity_poly.pdbx_seq_one_letter_code
_entity_poly.pdbx_strand_id
1 'polypeptide(L)'
;MAQRELWHPECGRVPVRRSADDGGNDPQAATPQCPHSSKIRGGQGKFGWLKRPENAGLFLPALEIFLLSLPFVGMACVIDRQGYVTRYRERHHRLWYICKMAFCVLAERAAKFADDNGRKLEIFFERSGNKEDRSIIQYMRELEREGNPFNQQTSGVYTPLSAEDYHRNILGEPRWKTKEVAMIQIADLVLYPMAKGGYDSSYNPYRKLKESGKLIDCLLTEDQILVGGNQYSCFDTQKD
;
A
#
# COMPACT_ATOMS: atom_id res chain seq x y z
N MET A 1 3.43 0.81 -6.65
CA MET A 1 4.33 0.36 -5.57
C MET A 1 4.73 -1.08 -5.86
N ALA A 2 5.79 -1.29 -6.64
CA ALA A 2 6.33 -2.62 -6.94
C ALA A 2 7.58 -2.78 -6.07
N GLN A 3 7.53 -3.70 -5.10
CA GLN A 3 8.72 -4.12 -4.37
C GLN A 3 9.71 -4.70 -5.38
N ARG A 4 10.80 -3.97 -5.59
CA ARG A 4 11.95 -4.37 -6.38
C ARG A 4 12.75 -5.40 -5.58
N GLU A 5 12.30 -6.65 -5.58
CA GLU A 5 13.14 -7.79 -5.21
C GLU A 5 13.61 -8.46 -6.51
N LEU A 6 14.68 -7.92 -7.07
CA LEU A 6 15.58 -8.66 -7.94
C LEU A 6 16.81 -9.00 -7.12
N TRP A 7 16.92 -10.27 -6.74
CA TRP A 7 18.17 -10.87 -6.34
C TRP A 7 19.11 -10.92 -7.56
N HIS A 8 20.25 -10.25 -7.48
CA HIS A 8 21.51 -10.68 -8.09
C HIS A 8 22.68 -10.09 -7.27
N PRO A 9 23.74 -10.87 -6.99
CA PRO A 9 24.84 -10.45 -6.14
C PRO A 9 25.82 -9.59 -6.93
N GLU A 10 26.62 -8.80 -6.20
CA GLU A 10 27.70 -7.92 -6.67
C GLU A 10 27.28 -6.54 -7.19
N CYS A 11 27.41 -5.54 -6.30
CA CYS A 11 27.95 -4.23 -6.65
C CYS A 11 28.35 -3.46 -5.38
N GLY A 12 29.66 -3.42 -5.14
CA GLY A 12 30.44 -2.31 -4.57
C GLY A 12 29.94 -1.57 -3.32
N ARG A 13 30.54 -1.86 -2.16
CA ARG A 13 30.65 -0.87 -1.07
C ARG A 13 31.55 0.27 -1.53
N VAL A 14 31.09 1.51 -1.45
CA VAL A 14 31.97 2.69 -1.42
C VAL A 14 32.20 3.06 0.06
N PRO A 15 33.45 3.11 0.54
CA PRO A 15 33.72 3.52 1.91
C PRO A 15 33.69 5.05 2.01
N VAL A 16 32.76 5.58 2.80
CA VAL A 16 32.87 6.97 3.27
C VAL A 16 33.83 6.98 4.45
N ARG A 17 35.06 7.46 4.23
CA ARG A 17 35.97 7.84 5.30
C ARG A 17 35.32 8.98 6.09
N ARG A 18 35.11 8.80 7.39
CA ARG A 18 35.03 9.92 8.34
C ARG A 18 36.25 9.86 9.23
N SER A 19 36.94 10.99 9.28
CA SER A 19 38.14 11.25 10.07
C SER A 19 37.85 11.13 11.57
N ALA A 20 38.94 10.88 12.30
CA ALA A 20 39.03 10.73 13.73
C ALA A 20 38.66 12.01 14.51
N ASP A 21 38.46 11.80 15.81
CA ASP A 21 38.37 12.77 16.91
C ASP A 21 37.00 13.43 17.11
N ASP A 22 36.22 12.84 18.03
CA ASP A 22 35.98 13.47 19.33
C ASP A 22 35.24 12.52 20.28
N GLY A 23 35.85 12.30 21.44
CA GLY A 23 35.27 11.54 22.55
C GLY A 23 34.21 12.36 23.26
N GLY A 24 32.96 11.88 23.22
CA GLY A 24 31.85 12.42 23.99
C GLY A 24 30.77 11.36 24.12
N ASN A 25 30.61 10.81 25.32
CA ASN A 25 29.56 9.86 25.66
C ASN A 25 28.23 10.61 25.80
N ASP A 26 27.62 10.92 24.67
CA ASP A 26 26.27 11.50 24.59
C ASP A 26 25.26 10.34 24.59
N PRO A 27 24.26 10.28 25.50
CA PRO A 27 23.25 9.24 25.44
C PRO A 27 22.50 9.41 24.12
N GLN A 28 22.81 8.55 23.15
CA GLN A 28 22.16 8.52 21.85
C GLN A 28 20.65 8.51 22.08
N ALA A 29 20.02 9.68 21.87
CA ALA A 29 18.60 9.78 21.67
C ALA A 29 18.26 8.74 20.60
N ALA A 30 17.53 7.70 21.01
CA ALA A 30 17.20 6.58 20.15
C ALA A 30 16.50 7.16 18.91
N THR A 31 17.21 7.16 17.78
CA THR A 31 16.65 7.66 16.52
C THR A 31 15.37 6.88 16.25
N PRO A 32 14.22 7.55 16.03
CA PRO A 32 12.94 6.88 15.84
C PRO A 32 13.08 5.79 14.77
N GLN A 33 12.83 4.56 15.18
CA GLN A 33 13.10 3.41 14.34
C GLN A 33 11.94 3.22 13.37
N CYS A 34 12.17 3.50 12.10
CA CYS A 34 11.14 3.28 11.08
C CYS A 34 10.84 1.77 10.92
N PRO A 35 9.61 1.31 11.20
CA PRO A 35 9.17 -0.02 10.85
C PRO A 35 9.22 -0.16 9.33
N HIS A 36 9.92 -1.19 8.85
CA HIS A 36 9.71 -1.68 7.49
C HIS A 36 9.14 -3.08 7.65
N SER A 37 7.93 -3.30 7.14
CA SER A 37 7.21 -4.55 7.32
C SER A 37 8.03 -5.76 6.86
N SER A 38 8.73 -5.66 5.72
CA SER A 38 9.63 -6.73 5.25
C SER A 38 10.81 -7.00 6.18
N LYS A 39 11.42 -5.95 6.76
CA LYS A 39 12.55 -6.11 7.69
C LYS A 39 12.12 -6.71 9.02
N ILE A 40 10.93 -6.35 9.52
CA ILE A 40 10.33 -6.94 10.72
C ILE A 40 10.04 -8.43 10.49
N ARG A 41 9.30 -8.75 9.42
CA ARG A 41 8.93 -10.14 9.10
C ARG A 41 10.15 -11.02 8.85
N GLY A 42 11.18 -10.49 8.19
CA GLY A 42 12.42 -11.24 7.91
C GLY A 42 13.43 -11.23 9.05
N GLY A 43 13.18 -10.50 10.15
CA GLY A 43 14.17 -10.28 11.20
C GLY A 43 15.49 -9.74 10.64
N GLN A 44 15.43 -8.72 9.78
CA GLN A 44 16.58 -8.22 9.03
C GLN A 44 17.07 -6.86 9.54
N GLY A 45 18.37 -6.61 9.36
CA GLY A 45 19.01 -5.35 9.73
C GLY A 45 18.81 -5.02 11.21
N LYS A 46 18.23 -3.85 11.49
CA LYS A 46 17.93 -3.39 12.86
C LYS A 46 16.88 -4.24 13.59
N PHE A 47 16.16 -5.12 12.87
CA PHE A 47 15.20 -6.08 13.42
C PHE A 47 15.81 -7.49 13.55
N GLY A 48 17.13 -7.64 13.41
CA GLY A 48 17.84 -8.91 13.58
C GLY A 48 17.57 -9.62 14.91
N TRP A 49 17.28 -8.84 15.96
CA TRP A 49 16.95 -9.34 17.29
C TRP A 49 15.63 -10.12 17.33
N LEU A 50 14.72 -9.95 16.36
CA LEU A 50 13.49 -10.73 16.21
C LEU A 50 13.73 -12.17 15.75
N LYS A 51 14.95 -12.52 15.33
CA LYS A 51 15.30 -13.93 15.06
C LYS A 51 15.28 -14.80 16.32
N ARG A 52 15.32 -14.18 17.50
CA ARG A 52 15.17 -14.85 18.79
C ARG A 52 13.68 -15.05 19.11
N PRO A 53 13.19 -16.28 19.27
CA PRO A 53 11.77 -16.55 19.48
C PRO A 53 11.16 -15.82 20.69
N GLU A 54 11.91 -15.66 21.77
CA GLU A 54 11.47 -14.93 22.96
C GLU A 54 11.19 -13.46 22.66
N ASN A 55 12.04 -12.83 21.85
CA ASN A 55 11.87 -11.45 21.44
C ASN A 55 10.69 -11.29 20.46
N ALA A 56 10.57 -12.19 19.49
CA ALA A 56 9.46 -12.18 18.55
C ALA A 56 8.12 -12.44 19.25
N GLY A 57 8.09 -13.36 20.20
CA GLY A 57 6.92 -13.72 20.99
C GLY A 57 6.40 -12.59 21.88
N LEU A 58 7.27 -11.65 22.27
CA LEU A 58 6.86 -10.42 22.98
C LEU A 58 6.49 -9.30 22.01
N PHE A 59 7.33 -9.06 20.99
CA PHE A 59 7.19 -7.89 20.12
C PHE A 59 6.03 -7.99 19.13
N LEU A 60 5.85 -9.14 18.46
CA LEU A 60 4.85 -9.25 17.40
C LEU A 60 3.41 -9.14 17.93
N PRO A 61 3.04 -9.78 19.06
CA PRO A 61 1.71 -9.57 19.65
C PRO A 61 1.49 -8.13 20.12
N ALA A 62 2.52 -7.49 20.72
CA ALA A 62 2.41 -6.10 21.13
C ALA A 62 2.22 -5.15 19.92
N LEU A 63 2.94 -5.41 18.82
CA LEU A 63 2.78 -4.66 17.58
C LEU A 63 1.39 -4.86 16.97
N GLU A 64 0.86 -6.09 17.00
CA GLU A 64 -0.51 -6.39 16.55
C GLU A 64 -1.54 -5.61 17.37
N ILE A 65 -1.49 -5.69 18.70
CA ILE A 65 -2.41 -4.95 19.60
C ILE A 65 -2.32 -3.45 19.32
N PHE A 66 -1.11 -2.92 19.19
CA PHE A 66 -0.89 -1.52 18.85
C PHE A 66 -1.58 -1.16 17.53
N LEU A 67 -1.30 -1.89 16.45
CA LEU A 67 -1.90 -1.62 15.14
C LEU A 67 -3.43 -1.69 15.20
N LEU A 68 -3.99 -2.73 15.82
CA LEU A 68 -5.45 -2.91 15.92
C LEU A 68 -6.13 -1.84 16.79
N SER A 69 -5.39 -1.18 17.70
CA SER A 69 -5.93 -0.07 18.48
C SER A 69 -6.10 1.23 17.70
N LEU A 70 -5.40 1.39 16.56
CA LEU A 70 -5.36 2.65 15.83
C LEU A 70 -6.65 2.91 15.02
N PRO A 71 -7.10 4.18 14.89
CA PRO A 71 -8.33 4.54 14.19
C PRO A 71 -8.09 4.69 12.67
N PHE A 72 -7.78 3.59 11.99
CA PHE A 72 -7.63 3.57 10.53
C PHE A 72 -8.59 2.56 9.86
N VAL A 73 -8.81 2.77 8.57
CA VAL A 73 -9.48 1.83 7.67
C VAL A 73 -8.51 1.48 6.53
N GLY A 74 -8.27 0.20 6.33
CA GLY A 74 -7.42 -0.35 5.28
C GLY A 74 -8.21 -0.54 3.99
N MET A 75 -7.72 0.09 2.93
CA MET A 75 -8.18 -0.10 1.55
C MET A 75 -7.01 -0.56 0.68
N ALA A 76 -7.22 -1.58 -0.15
CA ALA A 76 -6.20 -2.11 -1.04
C ALA A 76 -6.75 -2.39 -2.44
N CYS A 77 -5.91 -2.13 -3.43
CA CYS A 77 -6.01 -2.71 -4.76
C CYS A 77 -4.81 -3.64 -4.96
N VAL A 78 -5.07 -4.94 -4.97
CA VAL A 78 -4.07 -6.00 -5.09
C VAL A 78 -4.22 -6.61 -6.48
N ILE A 79 -3.11 -6.68 -7.21
CA ILE A 79 -3.06 -7.27 -8.54
C ILE A 79 -2.13 -8.47 -8.46
N ASP A 80 -2.65 -9.67 -8.74
CA ASP A 80 -1.78 -10.82 -8.91
C ASP A 80 -0.94 -10.64 -10.18
N ARG A 81 0.37 -10.57 -10.00
CA ARG A 81 1.29 -10.28 -11.11
C ARG A 81 1.30 -11.39 -12.14
N GLN A 82 1.25 -12.65 -11.70
CA GLN A 82 1.31 -13.78 -12.62
C GLN A 82 0.04 -13.86 -13.46
N GLY A 83 -1.13 -13.80 -12.84
CA GLY A 83 -2.41 -13.75 -13.51
C GLY A 83 -2.55 -12.52 -14.41
N TYR A 84 -2.03 -11.35 -14.00
CA TYR A 84 -2.01 -10.16 -14.86
C TYR A 84 -1.20 -10.41 -16.14
N VAL A 85 0.00 -10.98 -16.01
CA VAL A 85 0.82 -11.32 -17.17
C VAL A 85 0.11 -12.34 -18.04
N THR A 86 -0.43 -13.42 -17.48
CA THR A 86 -1.18 -14.44 -18.23
C THR A 86 -2.34 -13.82 -19.01
N ARG A 87 -3.12 -12.94 -18.38
CA ARG A 87 -4.30 -12.32 -18.98
C ARG A 87 -3.98 -11.30 -20.07
N TYR A 88 -2.91 -10.52 -19.89
CA TYR A 88 -2.67 -9.32 -20.71
C TYR A 88 -1.41 -9.37 -21.58
N ARG A 89 -0.56 -10.41 -21.48
CA ARG A 89 0.69 -10.53 -22.25
C ARG A 89 0.46 -10.36 -23.75
N GLU A 90 -0.61 -10.91 -24.30
CA GLU A 90 -0.90 -10.84 -25.74
C GLU A 90 -1.59 -9.54 -26.16
N ARG A 91 -2.30 -8.88 -25.22
CA ARG A 91 -3.11 -7.67 -25.49
C ARG A 91 -2.33 -6.38 -25.33
N HIS A 92 -1.24 -6.39 -24.55
CA HIS A 92 -0.49 -5.18 -24.23
C HIS A 92 1.01 -5.41 -24.33
N HIS A 93 1.64 -4.76 -25.33
CA HIS A 93 3.10 -4.74 -25.50
C HIS A 93 3.86 -4.11 -24.32
N ARG A 94 3.17 -3.31 -23.47
CA ARG A 94 3.75 -2.67 -22.29
C ARG A 94 2.98 -3.07 -21.03
N LEU A 95 3.57 -3.97 -20.24
CA LEU A 95 3.04 -4.45 -18.95
C LEU A 95 3.08 -3.37 -17.82
N TRP A 96 3.36 -2.11 -18.14
CA TRP A 96 3.63 -1.04 -17.17
C TRP A 96 2.36 -0.41 -16.56
N TYR A 97 1.16 -0.79 -17.02
CA TYR A 97 -0.09 -0.17 -16.54
C TYR A 97 -0.59 -0.68 -15.18
N ILE A 98 0.07 -1.65 -14.55
CA ILE A 98 -0.33 -2.21 -13.24
C ILE A 98 -0.41 -1.11 -12.17
N CYS A 99 0.63 -0.26 -12.08
CA CYS A 99 0.66 0.79 -11.05
C CYS A 99 -0.41 1.87 -11.29
N LYS A 100 -0.64 2.24 -12.55
CA LYS A 100 -1.70 3.19 -12.91
C LYS A 100 -3.08 2.61 -12.57
N MET A 101 -3.33 1.36 -12.96
CA MET A 101 -4.59 0.67 -12.65
C MET A 101 -4.84 0.59 -11.15
N ALA A 102 -3.85 0.13 -10.38
CA ALA A 102 -3.97 0.04 -8.93
C ALA A 102 -4.25 1.40 -8.28
N PHE A 103 -3.55 2.45 -8.75
CA PHE A 103 -3.77 3.81 -8.27
C PHE A 103 -5.18 4.31 -8.61
N CYS A 104 -5.62 4.21 -9.86
CA CYS A 104 -6.94 4.69 -10.28
C CYS A 104 -8.07 4.00 -9.53
N VAL A 105 -8.01 2.67 -9.38
CA VAL A 105 -9.02 1.92 -8.60
C VAL A 105 -9.01 2.36 -7.13
N LEU A 106 -7.83 2.43 -6.50
CA LEU A 106 -7.73 2.76 -5.09
C LEU A 106 -8.19 4.20 -4.81
N ALA A 107 -7.77 5.16 -5.65
CA ALA A 107 -8.16 6.56 -5.53
C ALA A 107 -9.67 6.73 -5.72
N GLU A 108 -10.27 6.05 -6.72
CA GLU A 108 -11.72 6.11 -6.94
C GLU A 108 -12.51 5.59 -5.74
N ARG A 109 -12.15 4.39 -5.24
CA ARG A 109 -12.87 3.77 -4.12
C ARG A 109 -12.72 4.57 -2.84
N ALA A 110 -11.52 5.09 -2.58
CA ALA A 110 -11.27 5.97 -1.46
C ALA A 110 -12.07 7.29 -1.58
N ALA A 111 -12.18 7.86 -2.78
CA ALA A 111 -12.92 9.10 -3.01
C ALA A 111 -14.43 8.90 -2.83
N LYS A 112 -14.98 7.78 -3.34
CA LYS A 112 -16.38 7.39 -3.10
C LYS A 112 -16.68 7.24 -1.61
N PHE A 113 -15.82 6.51 -0.89
CA PHE A 113 -15.99 6.34 0.55
C PHE A 113 -15.92 7.67 1.30
N ALA A 114 -15.03 8.58 0.92
CA ALA A 114 -14.96 9.92 1.52
C ALA A 114 -16.24 10.73 1.25
N ASP A 115 -16.73 10.73 0.00
CA ASP A 115 -17.93 11.47 -0.45
C ASP A 115 -19.20 10.95 0.26
N ASP A 116 -19.36 9.63 0.34
CA ASP A 116 -20.46 8.97 1.07
C ASP A 116 -20.48 9.36 2.57
N ASN A 117 -19.34 9.79 3.12
CA ASN A 117 -19.20 10.26 4.50
C ASN A 117 -19.17 11.80 4.62
N GLY A 118 -19.50 12.54 3.55
CA GLY A 118 -19.53 14.00 3.53
C GLY A 118 -18.13 14.63 3.66
N ARG A 119 -17.09 13.96 3.18
CA ARG A 119 -15.68 14.38 3.30
C ARG A 119 -15.01 14.47 1.93
N LYS A 120 -13.86 15.15 1.91
CA LYS A 120 -12.95 15.15 0.77
C LYS A 120 -11.74 14.27 1.05
N LEU A 121 -11.21 13.64 0.01
CA LEU A 121 -10.03 12.79 0.09
C LEU A 121 -8.77 13.60 -0.17
N GLU A 122 -7.85 13.60 0.80
CA GLU A 122 -6.49 14.05 0.58
C GLU A 122 -5.56 12.84 0.42
N ILE A 123 -4.69 12.87 -0.59
CA ILE A 123 -3.83 11.73 -0.94
C ILE A 123 -2.38 12.02 -0.54
N PHE A 124 -1.84 11.15 0.32
CA PHE A 124 -0.42 11.09 0.62
C PHE A 124 0.18 9.77 0.14
N PHE A 125 1.43 9.80 -0.35
CA PHE A 125 2.13 8.59 -0.77
C PHE A 125 3.57 8.54 -0.26
N GLU A 126 4.11 7.34 -0.12
CA GLU A 126 5.52 7.15 0.25
C GLU A 126 6.43 7.60 -0.89
N ARG A 127 7.32 8.55 -0.59
CA ARG A 127 8.38 8.97 -1.50
C ARG A 127 9.24 7.77 -1.88
N SER A 128 9.27 7.46 -3.17
CA SER A 128 10.04 6.34 -3.70
C SER A 128 11.18 6.84 -4.57
N GLY A 129 10.85 7.55 -5.64
CA GLY A 129 11.81 8.01 -6.64
C GLY A 129 11.21 9.04 -7.58
N ASN A 130 12.03 9.94 -8.11
CA ASN A 130 11.56 11.10 -8.87
C ASN A 130 10.66 10.74 -10.08
N LYS A 131 10.84 9.56 -10.69
CA LYS A 131 10.01 9.12 -11.83
C LYS A 131 8.68 8.56 -11.35
N GLU A 132 8.72 7.71 -10.33
CA GLU A 132 7.57 7.07 -9.72
C GLU A 132 6.65 8.11 -9.07
N ASP A 133 7.22 9.04 -8.30
CA ASP A 133 6.51 10.10 -7.61
C ASP A 133 5.79 11.02 -8.62
N ARG A 134 6.47 11.40 -9.72
CA ARG A 134 5.86 12.16 -10.83
C ARG A 134 4.75 11.38 -11.53
N SER A 135 4.88 10.07 -11.64
CA SER A 135 3.86 9.23 -12.28
C SER A 135 2.57 9.20 -11.46
N ILE A 136 2.65 9.11 -10.13
CA ILE A 136 1.49 9.16 -9.23
C ILE A 136 0.73 10.47 -9.39
N ILE A 137 1.45 11.60 -9.37
CA ILE A 137 0.85 12.93 -9.58
C ILE A 137 0.19 13.01 -10.96
N GLN A 138 0.87 12.52 -12.00
CA GLN A 138 0.32 12.50 -13.36
C GLN A 138 -0.96 11.65 -13.46
N TYR A 139 -1.03 10.50 -12.78
CA TYR A 139 -2.23 9.67 -12.78
C TYR A 139 -3.42 10.40 -12.16
N MET A 140 -3.21 11.18 -11.09
CA MET A 140 -4.28 11.96 -10.48
C MET A 140 -4.76 13.08 -11.40
N ARG A 141 -3.85 13.82 -12.03
CA ARG A 141 -4.21 14.87 -13.00
C ARG A 141 -4.99 14.32 -14.19
N GLU A 142 -4.67 13.11 -14.63
CA GLU A 142 -5.42 12.42 -15.69
C GLU A 142 -6.84 12.07 -15.24
N LEU A 143 -7.02 11.59 -14.00
CA LEU A 143 -8.35 11.33 -13.43
C LEU A 143 -9.19 12.61 -13.31
N GLU A 144 -8.59 13.72 -12.85
CA GLU A 144 -9.27 15.01 -12.77
C GLU A 144 -9.66 15.52 -14.17
N ARG A 145 -8.81 15.32 -15.18
CA ARG A 145 -9.08 15.81 -16.55
C ARG A 145 -10.08 14.95 -17.32
N GLU A 146 -9.97 13.63 -17.24
CA GLU A 146 -10.62 12.70 -18.16
C GLU A 146 -11.60 11.75 -17.44
N GLY A 147 -11.57 11.70 -16.10
CA GLY A 147 -12.26 10.68 -15.33
C GLY A 147 -11.52 9.33 -15.37
N ASN A 148 -12.23 8.26 -15.05
CA ASN A 148 -11.64 6.93 -14.96
C ASN A 148 -11.20 6.40 -16.36
N PRO A 149 -9.97 5.87 -16.52
CA PRO A 149 -9.47 5.38 -17.82
C PRO A 149 -10.00 3.99 -18.24
N PHE A 150 -10.88 3.35 -17.46
CA PHE A 150 -11.40 2.01 -17.78
C PHE A 150 -12.52 2.06 -18.83
N ASN A 151 -12.64 0.97 -19.60
CA ASN A 151 -13.67 0.85 -20.64
C ASN A 151 -15.08 0.86 -20.00
N GLN A 152 -15.84 1.91 -20.31
CA GLN A 152 -17.18 2.19 -19.78
C GLN A 152 -18.17 1.02 -19.94
N GLN A 153 -18.09 0.24 -21.02
CA GLN A 153 -18.97 -0.91 -21.25
C GLN A 153 -18.73 -2.03 -20.21
N THR A 154 -17.49 -2.17 -19.76
CA THR A 154 -17.10 -3.23 -18.81
C THR A 154 -16.98 -2.73 -17.37
N SER A 155 -16.80 -1.42 -17.17
CA SER A 155 -16.64 -0.82 -15.85
C SER A 155 -17.94 -0.23 -15.30
N GLY A 156 -19.04 -0.20 -16.06
CA GLY A 156 -20.31 0.41 -15.65
C GLY A 156 -20.87 -0.15 -14.34
N VAL A 157 -20.63 -1.43 -14.04
CA VAL A 157 -21.02 -2.07 -12.77
C VAL A 157 -20.36 -1.45 -11.54
N TYR A 158 -19.24 -0.73 -11.72
CA TYR A 158 -18.52 -0.07 -10.65
C TYR A 158 -18.87 1.41 -10.51
N THR A 159 -19.84 1.94 -11.27
CA THR A 159 -20.26 3.36 -11.23
C THR A 159 -19.06 4.33 -11.21
N PRO A 160 -18.21 4.33 -12.25
CA PRO A 160 -16.94 5.07 -12.24
C PRO A 160 -17.16 6.56 -12.05
N LEU A 161 -16.26 7.22 -11.31
CA LEU A 161 -16.33 8.66 -11.09
C LEU A 161 -15.99 9.42 -12.38
N SER A 162 -16.73 10.50 -12.63
CA SER A 162 -16.43 11.45 -13.69
C SER A 162 -15.27 12.37 -13.31
N ALA A 163 -14.72 13.08 -14.29
CA ALA A 163 -13.74 14.15 -14.08
C ALA A 163 -14.23 15.21 -13.06
N GLU A 164 -15.51 15.56 -13.12
CA GLU A 164 -16.13 16.53 -12.21
C GLU A 164 -16.24 15.98 -10.78
N ASP A 165 -16.55 14.69 -10.63
CA ASP A 165 -16.57 14.04 -9.32
C ASP A 165 -15.18 14.04 -8.67
N TYR A 166 -14.13 13.77 -9.44
CA TYR A 166 -12.76 13.87 -8.91
C TYR A 166 -12.41 15.29 -8.45
N HIS A 167 -12.73 16.32 -9.22
CA HIS A 167 -12.51 17.71 -8.81
C HIS A 167 -13.29 18.08 -7.53
N ARG A 168 -14.51 17.56 -7.38
CA ARG A 168 -15.34 17.80 -6.20
C ARG A 168 -14.77 17.10 -4.96
N ASN A 169 -14.38 15.84 -5.12
CA ASN A 169 -14.12 14.91 -4.01
C ASN A 169 -12.66 14.87 -3.56
N ILE A 170 -11.70 15.26 -4.42
CA ILE A 170 -10.27 15.28 -4.09
C ILE A 170 -9.84 16.64 -3.55
N LEU A 171 -9.03 16.62 -2.49
CA LEU A 171 -8.47 17.81 -1.87
C LEU A 171 -7.02 18.01 -2.31
N GLY A 172 -6.83 18.86 -3.32
CA GLY A 172 -5.51 19.27 -3.81
C GLY A 172 -4.73 18.14 -4.51
N GLU A 173 -3.49 18.43 -4.85
CA GLU A 173 -2.61 17.48 -5.54
C GLU A 173 -2.00 16.45 -4.55
N PRO A 174 -1.81 15.16 -4.95
CA PRO A 174 -1.18 14.16 -4.11
C PRO A 174 0.21 14.59 -3.61
N ARG A 175 0.48 14.40 -2.32
CA ARG A 175 1.72 14.84 -1.66
C ARG A 175 2.56 13.68 -1.20
N TRP A 176 3.84 13.68 -1.55
CA TRP A 176 4.76 12.66 -1.03
C TRP A 176 5.12 12.92 0.43
N LYS A 177 5.39 11.84 1.16
CA LYS A 177 5.93 11.83 2.53
C LYS A 177 7.05 10.81 2.63
N THR A 178 8.02 11.05 3.50
CA THR A 178 9.05 10.05 3.84
C THR A 178 8.45 9.02 4.79
N LYS A 179 9.12 7.86 4.93
CA LYS A 179 8.76 6.85 5.93
C LYS A 179 8.96 7.31 7.39
N GLU A 180 9.42 8.53 7.63
CA GLU A 180 9.51 9.11 8.98
C GLU A 180 8.12 9.45 9.54
N VAL A 181 7.10 9.57 8.68
CA VAL A 181 5.72 9.84 9.08
C VAL A 181 5.03 8.56 9.53
N ALA A 182 4.48 8.55 10.74
CA ALA A 182 3.82 7.40 11.35
C ALA A 182 2.73 6.76 10.47
N MET A 183 1.93 7.57 9.77
CA MET A 183 0.86 7.09 8.89
C MET A 183 1.41 6.23 7.72
N ILE A 184 2.55 6.61 7.14
CA ILE A 184 3.20 5.82 6.08
C ILE A 184 3.72 4.49 6.63
N GLN A 185 4.22 4.49 7.87
CA GLN A 185 4.68 3.27 8.52
C GLN A 185 3.52 2.31 8.81
N ILE A 186 2.39 2.82 9.30
CA ILE A 186 1.18 2.03 9.52
C ILE A 186 0.70 1.42 8.20
N ALA A 187 0.62 2.22 7.12
CA ALA A 187 0.25 1.73 5.80
C ALA A 187 1.18 0.60 5.30
N ASP A 188 2.50 0.75 5.47
CA ASP A 188 3.48 -0.29 5.10
C ASP A 188 3.31 -1.59 5.91
N LEU A 189 2.95 -1.48 7.19
CA LEU A 189 2.75 -2.64 8.07
C LEU A 189 1.50 -3.44 7.68
N VAL A 190 0.40 -2.77 7.31
CA VAL A 190 -0.88 -3.42 6.98
C VAL A 190 -1.00 -3.87 5.53
N LEU A 191 -0.22 -3.29 4.62
CA LEU A 191 -0.25 -3.60 3.18
C LEU A 191 -0.02 -5.10 2.90
N TYR A 192 0.99 -5.71 3.53
CA TYR A 192 1.32 -7.11 3.27
C TYR A 192 0.22 -8.08 3.73
N PRO A 193 -0.31 -8.00 4.97
CA PRO A 193 -1.49 -8.75 5.37
C PRO A 193 -2.66 -8.65 4.39
N MET A 194 -3.00 -7.44 3.93
CA MET A 194 -4.10 -7.22 2.98
C MET A 194 -3.83 -7.89 1.62
N ALA A 195 -2.60 -7.78 1.11
CA ALA A 195 -2.20 -8.46 -0.11
C ALA A 195 -2.23 -9.99 0.03
N LYS A 196 -1.70 -10.52 1.15
CA LYS A 196 -1.67 -11.95 1.43
C LYS A 196 -3.07 -12.54 1.60
N GLY A 197 -4.01 -11.78 2.15
CA GLY A 197 -5.42 -12.17 2.28
C GLY A 197 -6.10 -12.53 0.96
N GLY A 198 -5.64 -11.96 -0.16
CA GLY A 198 -6.14 -12.32 -1.49
C GLY A 198 -5.71 -13.70 -1.98
N TYR A 199 -4.61 -14.22 -1.44
CA TYR A 199 -4.09 -15.56 -1.73
C TYR A 199 -4.47 -16.59 -0.66
N ASP A 200 -4.59 -16.14 0.59
CA ASP A 200 -4.86 -16.98 1.74
C ASP A 200 -5.68 -16.18 2.76
N SER A 201 -7.00 -16.38 2.71
CA SER A 201 -7.94 -15.73 3.63
C SER A 201 -7.80 -16.22 5.08
N SER A 202 -7.11 -17.33 5.31
CA SER A 202 -6.83 -17.87 6.65
C SER A 202 -5.60 -17.22 7.31
N TYR A 203 -4.79 -16.49 6.54
CA TYR A 203 -3.57 -15.82 7.00
C TYR A 203 -3.87 -14.95 8.23
N ASN A 204 -3.25 -15.31 9.35
CA ASN A 204 -3.67 -14.82 10.67
C ASN A 204 -3.67 -13.27 10.78
N PRO A 205 -2.63 -12.53 10.35
CA PRO A 205 -2.67 -11.06 10.38
C PRO A 205 -3.80 -10.45 9.53
N TYR A 206 -4.17 -11.08 8.41
CA TYR A 206 -5.30 -10.63 7.60
C TYR A 206 -6.64 -10.86 8.32
N ARG A 207 -6.84 -12.05 8.91
CA ARG A 207 -8.03 -12.34 9.72
C ARG A 207 -8.17 -11.37 10.88
N LYS A 208 -7.08 -11.05 11.58
CA LYS A 208 -7.09 -10.08 12.69
C LYS A 208 -7.53 -8.68 12.26
N LEU A 209 -7.07 -8.20 11.11
CA LEU A 209 -7.54 -6.94 10.54
C LEU A 209 -9.04 -6.99 10.23
N LYS A 210 -9.53 -8.10 9.65
CA LYS A 210 -10.95 -8.29 9.33
C LYS A 210 -11.82 -8.39 10.58
N GLU A 211 -11.46 -9.24 11.53
CA GLU A 211 -12.16 -9.45 12.81
C GLU A 211 -12.25 -8.15 13.64
N SER A 212 -11.24 -7.27 13.51
CA SER A 212 -11.19 -5.98 14.21
C SER A 212 -11.83 -4.82 13.43
N GLY A 213 -12.53 -5.10 12.32
CA GLY A 213 -13.20 -4.09 11.51
C GLY A 213 -12.26 -3.08 10.83
N LYS A 214 -10.98 -3.45 10.61
CA LYS A 214 -9.97 -2.56 10.03
C LYS A 214 -9.95 -2.56 8.50
N LEU A 215 -10.71 -3.42 7.84
CA LEU A 215 -10.79 -3.45 6.38
C LEU A 215 -12.02 -2.68 5.92
N ILE A 216 -11.92 -1.99 4.79
CA ILE A 216 -13.05 -1.24 4.23
C ILE A 216 -14.29 -2.12 4.00
N ASP A 217 -14.09 -3.38 3.62
CA ASP A 217 -15.18 -4.34 3.40
C ASP A 217 -16.04 -4.56 4.66
N CYS A 218 -15.49 -4.31 5.85
CA CYS A 218 -16.22 -4.42 7.12
C CYS A 218 -17.16 -3.24 7.38
N LEU A 219 -17.03 -2.15 6.61
CA LEU A 219 -17.79 -0.91 6.77
C LEU A 219 -18.83 -0.72 5.65
N LEU A 220 -18.88 -1.64 4.70
CA LEU A 220 -19.73 -1.58 3.53
C LEU A 220 -20.77 -2.70 3.58
N THR A 221 -21.96 -2.43 3.04
CA THR A 221 -22.95 -3.47 2.75
C THR A 221 -22.48 -4.35 1.59
N GLU A 222 -23.07 -5.53 1.42
CA GLU A 222 -22.72 -6.46 0.34
C GLU A 222 -22.78 -5.79 -1.05
N ASP A 223 -23.80 -4.96 -1.29
CA ASP A 223 -23.96 -4.22 -2.54
C ASP A 223 -22.88 -3.14 -2.74
N GLN A 224 -22.42 -2.53 -1.65
CA GLN A 224 -21.39 -1.50 -1.70
C GLN A 224 -19.97 -2.08 -1.86
N ILE A 225 -19.71 -3.31 -1.42
CA ILE A 225 -18.38 -3.95 -1.51
C ILE A 225 -17.90 -4.01 -2.96
N LEU A 226 -18.79 -4.30 -3.92
CA LEU A 226 -18.42 -4.36 -5.34
C LEU A 226 -17.83 -3.03 -5.84
N VAL A 227 -18.41 -1.91 -5.38
CA VAL A 227 -18.08 -0.57 -5.86
C VAL A 227 -16.96 0.06 -5.04
N GLY A 228 -16.95 -0.11 -3.71
CA GLY A 228 -16.09 0.60 -2.77
C GLY A 228 -15.13 -0.26 -1.94
N GLY A 229 -15.22 -1.59 -2.02
CA GLY A 229 -14.43 -2.50 -1.19
C GLY A 229 -12.96 -2.65 -1.60
N ASN A 230 -12.26 -3.63 -1.04
CA ASN A 230 -10.94 -4.03 -1.50
C ASN A 230 -11.03 -4.67 -2.90
N GLN A 231 -10.08 -4.37 -3.79
CA GLN A 231 -10.02 -4.97 -5.12
C GLN A 231 -8.91 -6.02 -5.20
N TYR A 232 -9.27 -7.25 -5.55
CA TYR A 232 -8.34 -8.32 -5.89
C TYR A 232 -8.48 -8.63 -7.38
N SER A 233 -7.51 -8.20 -8.19
CA SER A 233 -7.54 -8.34 -9.65
C SER A 233 -6.56 -9.41 -10.13
N CYS A 234 -6.97 -10.15 -11.15
CA CYS A 234 -6.18 -11.19 -11.81
C CYS A 234 -5.87 -12.44 -10.95
N PHE A 235 -6.66 -12.72 -9.92
CA PHE A 235 -6.52 -13.92 -9.08
C PHE A 235 -7.15 -15.19 -9.69
N ASP A 236 -7.55 -15.16 -10.96
CA ASP A 236 -8.32 -16.25 -11.62
C ASP A 236 -7.63 -17.60 -11.57
N THR A 237 -6.29 -17.65 -11.58
CA THR A 237 -5.51 -18.90 -11.56
C THR A 237 -5.48 -19.58 -10.18
N GLN A 238 -6.25 -19.08 -9.21
CA GLN A 238 -6.35 -19.64 -7.85
C GLN A 238 -7.75 -20.19 -7.54
N LYS A 239 -8.67 -20.18 -8.53
CA LYS A 239 -9.96 -20.86 -8.44
C LYS A 239 -9.84 -22.28 -9.01
N ASP A 240 -9.04 -23.11 -8.36
CA ASP A 240 -9.01 -24.57 -8.53
C ASP A 240 -9.15 -25.22 -7.15
#